data_AF-A0A6U2JCH4-F1
#
_entry.id   AF-A0A6U2JCH4-F1
#
_cell.length_a   1.000
_cell.length_b   1.000
_cell.length_c   1.000
_cell.angle_alpha   90.00
_cell.angle_beta   90.00
_cell.angle_gamma   90.00
#
_symmetry.space_group_name_H-M   'P 1'
#
loop_
_entity.id
_entity.type
_entity.pdbx_description
1 polymer ?
#
loop_
_entity_poly.entity_id
_entity_poly.type
_entity_poly.pdbx_seq_one_letter_code
_entity_poly.pdbx_strand_id
1 'polypeptide(L)'
;MAGFGKMIIGQAGKKYGLHRPGAPAAKPGAAPKGGGIFGDDDDDDAPAATEDALKKLSSDKHKELMRKRAEKEMKKALAQDATIFDYDGALDGIHKEREEMEVNKKAAQKERGEVRYVHQLLEKTKERKKEDEKLFEKRMVKELEAEKEEFGETEKFVTAAYKRQLLATKAFEEEQKRLDELKERDDVRNKDSMADFYSSMLKGTNKASGAIVRAAELSKEKVPSKEMLARMTLGDLPEGVQISKVSAEEFEAAERRTRE
;
A
#
# COMPACT_ATOMS: atom_id res chain seq x y z
N MET A 1 2.86 -37.69 -70.26
CA MET A 1 3.92 -36.67 -70.22
C MET A 1 3.64 -35.74 -69.06
N ALA A 2 4.61 -35.59 -68.17
CA ALA A 2 4.52 -34.87 -66.90
C ALA A 2 4.57 -33.34 -67.08
N GLY A 3 3.82 -32.62 -66.25
CA GLY A 3 3.92 -31.16 -66.06
C GLY A 3 4.06 -30.87 -64.58
N PHE A 4 5.23 -30.36 -64.19
CA PHE A 4 5.80 -30.34 -62.85
C PHE A 4 5.10 -29.38 -61.87
N GLY A 5 4.72 -29.91 -60.70
CA GLY A 5 4.44 -29.11 -59.50
C GLY A 5 5.71 -28.47 -58.96
N LYS A 6 5.72 -27.14 -58.90
CA LYS A 6 6.86 -26.34 -58.43
C LYS A 6 6.96 -26.45 -56.90
N MET A 7 7.84 -27.33 -56.42
CA MET A 7 8.16 -27.44 -54.99
C MET A 7 8.76 -26.14 -54.47
N ILE A 8 8.17 -25.61 -53.40
CA ILE A 8 8.68 -24.47 -52.65
C ILE A 8 9.91 -24.95 -51.88
N ILE A 9 11.09 -24.56 -52.36
CA ILE A 9 12.38 -24.84 -51.73
C ILE A 9 12.47 -23.97 -50.46
N GLY A 10 12.21 -24.57 -49.30
CA GLY A 10 12.50 -23.95 -48.01
C GLY A 10 14.01 -23.75 -47.87
N GLN A 11 14.43 -22.57 -47.40
CA GLN A 11 15.85 -22.29 -47.11
C GLN A 11 16.41 -23.31 -46.11
N ALA A 12 17.55 -23.92 -46.45
CA ALA A 12 18.28 -24.81 -45.55
C ALA A 12 18.63 -24.08 -44.25
N GLY A 13 18.25 -24.68 -43.11
CA GLY A 13 18.65 -24.20 -41.77
C GLY A 13 17.59 -23.45 -40.97
N LYS A 14 16.37 -23.22 -41.49
CA LYS A 14 15.30 -22.53 -40.74
C LYS A 14 14.22 -23.52 -40.30
N LYS A 15 14.14 -23.77 -39.00
CA LYS A 15 13.07 -24.57 -38.38
C LYS A 15 11.87 -23.67 -38.11
N TYR A 16 10.72 -23.95 -38.74
CA TYR A 16 9.47 -23.22 -38.49
C TYR A 16 8.53 -24.10 -37.65
N GLY A 17 7.93 -23.52 -36.60
CA GLY A 17 7.04 -24.20 -35.65
C GLY A 17 7.25 -23.69 -34.21
N LEU A 18 6.30 -23.93 -33.31
CA LEU A 18 6.40 -23.53 -31.90
C LEU A 18 7.42 -24.44 -31.17
N HIS A 19 8.66 -23.97 -31.04
CA HIS A 19 9.72 -24.67 -30.33
C HIS A 19 9.62 -24.33 -28.84
N ARG A 20 9.30 -25.33 -28.00
CA ARG A 20 9.35 -25.18 -26.54
C ARG A 20 10.82 -25.02 -26.14
N PRO A 21 11.21 -23.97 -25.40
CA PRO A 21 12.58 -23.88 -24.89
C PRO A 21 12.82 -25.07 -23.94
N GLY A 22 13.80 -25.90 -24.29
CA GLY A 22 14.28 -26.96 -23.41
C GLY A 22 14.81 -26.33 -22.12
N ALA A 23 14.37 -26.85 -20.99
CA ALA A 23 14.87 -26.44 -19.69
C ALA A 23 16.41 -26.63 -19.65
N PRO A 24 17.19 -25.60 -19.27
CA PRO A 24 18.63 -25.77 -19.12
C PRO A 24 18.90 -26.73 -17.95
N ALA A 25 19.70 -27.77 -18.24
CA ALA A 25 20.21 -28.70 -17.24
C ALA A 25 20.89 -27.93 -16.10
N ALA A 26 20.37 -28.07 -14.89
CA ALA A 26 20.94 -27.47 -13.68
C ALA A 26 22.31 -28.10 -13.38
N LYS A 27 23.36 -27.29 -13.44
CA LYS A 27 24.63 -27.61 -12.77
C LYS A 27 24.44 -27.35 -11.27
N PRO A 28 24.93 -28.21 -10.35
CA PRO A 28 24.83 -27.95 -8.92
C PRO A 28 25.78 -26.81 -8.54
N GLY A 29 25.24 -25.59 -8.39
CA GLY A 29 25.93 -24.46 -7.80
C GLY A 29 25.93 -24.58 -6.28
N ALA A 30 27.10 -24.55 -5.67
CA ALA A 30 27.27 -24.52 -4.22
C ALA A 30 26.53 -23.32 -3.61
N ALA A 31 25.74 -23.57 -2.57
CA ALA A 31 25.03 -22.52 -1.83
C ALA A 31 26.03 -21.55 -1.17
N PRO A 32 25.77 -20.23 -1.15
CA PRO A 32 26.53 -19.31 -0.33
C PRO A 32 26.28 -19.66 1.15
N LYS A 33 27.36 -19.88 1.90
CA LYS A 33 27.29 -20.00 3.36
C LYS A 33 26.75 -18.67 3.90
N GLY A 34 25.54 -18.67 4.42
CA GLY A 34 25.02 -17.55 5.19
C GLY A 34 25.83 -17.42 6.48
N GLY A 35 26.71 -16.41 6.53
CA GLY A 35 27.18 -15.88 7.81
C GLY A 35 26.02 -15.11 8.42
N GLY A 36 25.47 -15.61 9.53
CA GLY A 36 24.51 -14.86 10.31
C GLY A 36 25.18 -13.60 10.86
N ILE A 37 24.65 -12.44 10.50
CA ILE A 37 25.06 -11.11 11.01
C ILE A 37 24.71 -10.94 12.51
N PHE A 38 23.99 -11.89 13.08
CA PHE A 38 23.65 -11.94 14.52
C PHE A 38 24.59 -12.81 15.35
N GLY A 39 25.68 -13.32 14.77
CA GLY A 39 26.54 -14.31 15.41
C GLY A 39 27.89 -13.83 15.92
N ASP A 40 28.21 -12.53 15.84
CA ASP A 40 29.59 -12.05 16.00
C ASP A 40 29.71 -10.70 16.74
N ASP A 41 28.84 -10.42 17.72
CA ASP A 41 29.06 -9.27 18.61
C ASP A 41 28.54 -9.55 20.03
N ASP A 42 28.88 -10.74 20.54
CA ASP A 42 29.01 -10.95 21.98
C ASP A 42 30.29 -11.76 22.20
N ASP A 43 31.40 -11.17 21.73
CA ASP A 43 32.77 -11.59 22.07
C ASP A 43 33.02 -11.13 23.52
N ASP A 44 32.24 -11.71 24.43
CA ASP A 44 32.44 -11.64 25.86
C ASP A 44 33.64 -12.56 26.14
N ASP A 45 34.84 -12.02 25.96
CA ASP A 45 36.11 -12.57 26.44
C ASP A 45 36.10 -12.49 27.99
N ALA A 46 35.08 -13.11 28.58
CA ALA A 46 34.89 -13.26 29.99
C ALA A 46 35.65 -14.52 30.40
N PRO A 47 36.70 -14.41 31.23
CA PRO A 47 37.40 -15.59 31.71
C PRO A 47 36.38 -16.49 32.39
N ALA A 48 36.30 -17.76 31.96
CA ALA A 48 35.39 -18.80 32.45
C ALA A 48 34.90 -18.45 33.85
N ALA A 49 33.67 -17.93 33.93
CA ALA A 49 33.19 -17.20 35.10
C ALA A 49 33.50 -18.03 36.34
N THR A 50 34.47 -17.57 37.13
CA THR A 50 34.83 -18.23 38.38
C THR A 50 33.57 -18.28 39.25
N GLU A 51 33.40 -19.33 40.07
CA GLU A 51 32.19 -19.47 40.90
C GLU A 51 31.89 -18.21 41.74
N ASP A 52 32.93 -17.42 42.05
CA ASP A 52 32.84 -16.11 42.71
C ASP A 52 32.26 -15.00 41.82
N ALA A 53 32.53 -14.99 40.51
CA ALA A 53 31.90 -14.09 39.56
C ALA A 53 30.41 -14.41 39.40
N LEU A 54 30.05 -15.70 39.27
CA LEU A 54 28.66 -16.16 39.26
C LEU A 54 27.93 -15.83 40.57
N LYS A 55 28.59 -15.94 41.74
CA LYS A 55 28.04 -15.49 43.03
C LYS A 55 27.84 -13.97 43.11
N LYS A 56 28.73 -13.18 42.50
CA LYS A 56 28.61 -11.71 42.45
C LYS A 56 27.51 -11.26 41.47
N LEU A 57 27.39 -11.91 40.31
CA LEU A 57 26.32 -11.72 39.34
C LEU A 57 24.95 -12.17 39.89
N SER A 58 24.93 -13.26 40.66
CA SER A 58 23.71 -13.75 41.32
C SER A 58 23.41 -13.05 42.65
N SER A 59 24.30 -12.17 43.13
CA SER A 59 24.09 -11.40 44.35
C SER A 59 22.88 -10.48 44.21
N ASP A 60 22.07 -10.38 45.27
CA ASP A 60 20.84 -9.60 45.24
C ASP A 60 21.09 -8.12 44.94
N LYS A 61 22.25 -7.59 45.34
CA LYS A 61 22.69 -6.22 45.03
C LYS A 61 22.93 -6.00 43.54
N HIS A 62 23.51 -6.99 42.84
CA HIS A 62 23.74 -6.89 41.41
C HIS A 62 22.40 -6.98 40.64
N LYS A 63 21.51 -7.88 41.05
CA LYS A 63 20.15 -7.99 40.51
C LYS A 63 19.35 -6.69 40.70
N GLU A 64 19.46 -6.06 41.87
CA GLU A 64 18.80 -4.78 42.16
C GLU A 64 19.35 -3.64 41.29
N LEU A 65 20.67 -3.59 41.08
CA LEU A 65 21.28 -2.61 40.18
C LEU A 65 20.82 -2.79 38.72
N MET A 66 20.73 -4.04 38.25
CA MET A 66 20.24 -4.33 36.90
C MET A 66 18.75 -3.98 36.74
N ARG A 67 17.92 -4.26 37.76
CA ARG A 67 16.51 -3.82 37.78
C ARG A 67 16.39 -2.30 37.70
N LYS A 68 17.17 -1.55 38.50
CA LYS A 68 17.18 -0.07 38.45
C LYS A 68 17.63 0.49 37.10
N ARG A 69 18.55 -0.18 36.40
CA ARG A 69 18.97 0.19 35.04
C ARG A 69 17.83 -0.07 34.04
N ALA A 70 17.24 -1.27 34.08
CA ALA A 70 16.12 -1.63 33.22
C ALA A 70 14.90 -0.70 33.43
N GLU A 71 14.57 -0.32 34.66
CA GLU A 71 13.50 0.63 34.96
C GLU A 71 13.78 2.03 34.38
N LYS A 72 15.03 2.49 34.44
CA LYS A 72 15.42 3.79 33.85
C LYS A 72 15.29 3.76 32.33
N GLU A 73 15.69 2.66 31.71
CA GLU A 73 15.59 2.47 30.26
C GLU A 73 14.13 2.35 29.82
N MET A 74 13.32 1.57 30.54
CA MET A 74 11.87 1.48 30.31
C MET A 74 11.20 2.85 30.41
N LYS A 75 11.52 3.65 31.45
CA LYS A 75 10.98 5.01 31.60
C LYS A 75 11.41 5.94 30.48
N LYS A 76 12.66 5.83 29.99
CA LYS A 76 13.15 6.60 28.84
C LYS A 76 12.41 6.20 27.56
N ALA A 77 12.19 4.91 27.33
CA ALA A 77 11.47 4.41 26.16
C ALA A 77 10.01 4.87 26.18
N LEU A 78 9.31 4.75 27.31
CA LEU A 78 7.95 5.25 27.50
C LEU A 78 7.82 6.77 27.36
N ALA A 79 8.87 7.54 27.69
CA ALA A 79 8.87 8.98 27.51
C ALA A 79 9.04 9.39 26.04
N GLN A 80 9.67 8.55 25.21
CA GLN A 80 9.81 8.78 23.77
C GLN A 80 8.55 8.34 23.02
N ASP A 81 7.99 7.19 23.37
CA ASP A 81 6.75 6.67 22.79
C ASP A 81 5.99 5.83 23.82
N ALA A 82 4.72 6.18 24.06
CA ALA A 82 3.86 5.45 24.97
C ALA A 82 3.42 4.09 24.40
N THR A 83 3.51 3.89 23.09
CA THR A 83 3.09 2.66 22.38
C THR A 83 4.20 1.63 22.21
N ILE A 84 5.41 1.93 22.68
CA ILE A 84 6.60 1.14 22.35
C ILE A 84 6.53 -0.33 22.81
N PHE A 85 5.72 -0.62 23.83
CA PHE A 85 5.50 -1.97 24.37
C PHE A 85 4.12 -2.56 23.98
N ASP A 86 3.34 -1.87 23.16
CA ASP A 86 2.06 -2.38 22.65
C ASP A 86 2.30 -3.30 21.43
N TYR A 87 2.75 -4.51 21.73
CA TYR A 87 3.00 -5.53 20.71
C TYR A 87 1.71 -6.09 20.11
N ASP A 88 0.62 -6.08 20.87
CA ASP A 88 -0.67 -6.62 20.43
C ASP A 88 -1.28 -5.71 19.36
N GLY A 89 -1.25 -4.37 19.54
CA GLY A 89 -1.74 -3.41 18.56
C GLY A 89 -1.05 -3.51 17.19
N ALA A 90 0.27 -3.77 17.18
CA ALA A 90 1.03 -3.97 15.94
C ALA A 90 0.67 -5.29 15.24
N LEU A 91 0.54 -6.37 16.00
CA LEU A 91 0.12 -7.68 15.46
C LEU A 91 -1.31 -7.62 14.94
N ASP A 92 -2.22 -7.00 15.68
CA ASP A 92 -3.60 -6.75 15.28
C ASP A 92 -3.68 -6.00 13.95
N GLY A 93 -2.82 -4.99 13.76
CA GLY A 93 -2.71 -4.25 12.50
C GLY A 93 -2.31 -5.16 11.34
N ILE A 94 -1.28 -5.98 11.53
CA ILE A 94 -0.78 -6.93 10.51
C ILE A 94 -1.83 -8.01 10.20
N HIS A 95 -2.54 -8.51 11.23
CA HIS A 95 -3.60 -9.49 11.06
C HIS A 95 -4.80 -8.92 10.30
N LYS A 96 -5.28 -7.73 10.68
CA LYS A 96 -6.37 -7.03 9.98
C LYS A 96 -6.00 -6.74 8.53
N GLU A 97 -4.80 -6.26 8.27
CA GLU A 97 -4.34 -6.00 6.91
C GLU A 97 -4.22 -7.29 6.09
N ARG A 98 -3.75 -8.38 6.69
CA ARG A 98 -3.67 -9.69 6.04
C ARG A 98 -5.06 -10.22 5.70
N GLU A 99 -6.02 -10.08 6.61
CA GLU A 99 -7.42 -10.45 6.37
C GLU A 99 -8.04 -9.61 5.24
N GLU A 100 -7.83 -8.30 5.25
CA GLU A 100 -8.26 -7.41 4.16
C GLU A 100 -7.61 -7.81 2.82
N MET A 101 -6.33 -8.12 2.80
CA MET A 101 -5.64 -8.64 1.62
C MET A 101 -6.23 -9.97 1.15
N GLU A 102 -6.60 -10.87 2.06
CA GLU A 102 -7.23 -12.14 1.72
C GLU A 102 -8.66 -11.97 1.18
N VAL A 103 -9.45 -11.06 1.76
CA VAL A 103 -10.77 -10.67 1.25
C VAL A 103 -10.64 -10.09 -0.16
N ASN A 104 -9.69 -9.17 -0.37
CA ASN A 104 -9.40 -8.58 -1.67
C ASN A 104 -8.93 -9.63 -2.69
N LYS A 105 -8.11 -10.61 -2.28
CA LYS A 105 -7.70 -11.73 -3.14
C LYS A 105 -8.88 -12.63 -3.50
N LYS A 106 -9.79 -12.91 -2.57
CA LYS A 106 -11.01 -13.71 -2.82
C LYS A 106 -11.97 -12.97 -3.74
N ALA A 107 -12.15 -11.66 -3.56
CA ALA A 107 -12.91 -10.81 -4.48
C ALA A 107 -12.30 -10.84 -5.89
N ALA A 108 -10.98 -10.66 -6.00
CA ALA A 108 -10.27 -10.77 -7.26
C ALA A 108 -10.33 -12.18 -7.89
N GLN A 109 -10.41 -13.26 -7.09
CA GLN A 109 -10.63 -14.62 -7.61
C GLN A 109 -12.04 -14.81 -8.15
N LYS A 110 -13.05 -14.20 -7.52
CA LYS A 110 -14.44 -14.20 -8.01
C LYS A 110 -14.53 -13.45 -9.34
N GLU A 111 -13.83 -12.33 -9.46
CA GLU A 111 -13.67 -11.60 -10.73
C GLU A 111 -12.90 -12.41 -11.77
N ARG A 112 -11.89 -13.21 -11.38
CA ARG A 112 -11.23 -14.17 -12.30
C ARG A 112 -12.11 -15.32 -12.77
N GLY A 113 -13.29 -15.52 -12.16
CA GLY A 113 -14.34 -16.40 -12.68
C GLY A 113 -15.00 -15.84 -13.94
N GLU A 114 -14.82 -14.55 -14.22
CA GLU A 114 -15.18 -13.97 -15.52
C GLU A 114 -14.23 -14.50 -16.60
N VAL A 115 -14.80 -14.77 -17.78
CA VAL A 115 -14.03 -15.28 -18.92
C VAL A 115 -12.93 -14.27 -19.26
N ARG A 116 -11.69 -14.77 -19.45
CA ARG A 116 -10.42 -14.01 -19.58
C ARG A 116 -10.42 -12.82 -20.56
N TYR A 117 -11.44 -12.63 -21.38
CA TYR A 117 -11.53 -11.59 -22.41
C TYR A 117 -12.81 -10.75 -22.40
N VAL A 118 -13.81 -11.06 -21.57
CA VAL A 118 -15.09 -10.33 -21.59
C VAL A 118 -14.90 -8.88 -21.17
N HIS A 119 -14.11 -8.65 -20.12
CA HIS A 119 -13.77 -7.30 -19.67
C HIS A 119 -13.11 -6.47 -20.78
N GLN A 120 -12.08 -7.02 -21.43
CA GLN A 120 -11.37 -6.33 -22.51
C GLN A 120 -12.28 -6.04 -23.71
N LEU A 121 -13.22 -6.93 -24.02
CA LEU A 121 -14.21 -6.69 -25.07
C LEU A 121 -15.17 -5.56 -24.68
N LEU A 122 -15.64 -5.54 -23.44
CA LEU A 122 -16.49 -4.47 -22.91
C LEU A 122 -15.75 -3.13 -22.86
N GLU A 123 -14.48 -3.12 -22.48
CA GLU A 123 -13.63 -1.92 -22.52
C GLU A 123 -13.46 -1.42 -23.95
N LYS A 124 -13.06 -2.28 -24.89
CA LYS A 124 -12.88 -1.90 -26.29
C LYS A 124 -14.17 -1.43 -26.95
N THR A 125 -15.32 -2.02 -26.61
CA THR A 125 -16.61 -1.54 -27.13
C THR A 125 -16.96 -0.17 -26.57
N LYS A 126 -16.63 0.11 -25.29
CA LYS A 126 -16.77 1.46 -24.71
C LYS A 126 -15.81 2.46 -25.35
N GLU A 127 -14.57 2.08 -25.59
CA GLU A 127 -13.57 2.91 -26.28
C GLU A 127 -14.03 3.26 -27.69
N ARG A 128 -14.45 2.26 -28.47
CA ARG A 128 -14.99 2.47 -29.82
C ARG A 128 -16.19 3.42 -29.81
N LYS A 129 -17.13 3.25 -28.87
CA LYS A 129 -18.28 4.16 -28.73
C LYS A 129 -17.84 5.61 -28.49
N LYS A 130 -16.87 5.82 -27.59
CA LYS A 130 -16.30 7.16 -27.34
C LYS A 130 -15.60 7.73 -28.57
N GLU A 131 -14.90 6.91 -29.34
CA GLU A 131 -14.25 7.33 -30.58
C GLU A 131 -15.28 7.69 -31.66
N ASP A 132 -16.34 6.88 -31.81
CA ASP A 132 -17.43 7.12 -32.73
C ASP A 132 -18.16 8.43 -32.39
N GLU A 133 -18.39 8.71 -31.10
CA GLU A 133 -18.94 9.98 -30.60
C GLU A 133 -18.04 11.16 -30.99
N LYS A 134 -16.72 11.08 -30.76
CA LYS A 134 -15.75 12.11 -31.17
C LYS A 134 -15.72 12.32 -32.68
N LEU A 135 -15.85 11.25 -33.47
CA LEU A 135 -15.90 11.34 -34.93
C LEU A 135 -17.19 11.99 -35.39
N PHE A 136 -18.31 11.66 -34.76
CA PHE A 136 -19.60 12.28 -35.02
C PHE A 136 -19.58 13.78 -34.72
N GLU A 137 -19.03 14.19 -33.58
CA GLU A 137 -18.85 15.61 -33.22
C GLU A 137 -17.99 16.34 -34.26
N LYS A 138 -16.85 15.76 -34.66
CA LYS A 138 -15.99 16.34 -35.71
C LYS A 138 -16.70 16.44 -37.06
N ARG A 139 -17.55 15.46 -37.39
CA ARG A 139 -18.34 15.49 -38.63
C ARG A 139 -19.37 16.62 -38.56
N MET A 140 -20.09 16.73 -37.45
CA MET A 140 -21.08 17.79 -37.23
C MET A 140 -20.44 19.19 -37.28
N VAL A 141 -19.26 19.38 -36.68
CA VAL A 141 -18.54 20.67 -36.75
C VAL A 141 -18.18 21.03 -38.19
N LYS A 142 -17.69 20.07 -38.98
CA LYS A 142 -17.38 20.29 -40.40
C LYS A 142 -18.61 20.63 -41.23
N GLU A 143 -19.74 19.95 -40.98
CA GLU A 143 -21.01 20.25 -41.65
C GLU A 143 -21.48 21.67 -41.30
N LEU A 144 -21.34 22.09 -40.03
CA LEU A 144 -21.67 23.44 -39.59
C LEU A 144 -20.75 24.52 -40.16
N GLU A 145 -19.47 24.22 -40.35
CA GLU A 145 -18.50 25.13 -40.99
C GLU A 145 -18.81 25.30 -42.48
N ALA A 146 -19.13 24.20 -43.18
CA ALA A 146 -19.55 24.24 -44.58
C ALA A 146 -20.87 25.00 -44.77
N GLU A 147 -21.86 24.77 -43.91
CA GLU A 147 -23.12 25.53 -43.93
C GLU A 147 -22.87 27.01 -43.62
N LYS A 148 -21.92 27.33 -42.74
CA LYS A 148 -21.55 28.73 -42.47
C LYS A 148 -20.88 29.40 -43.68
N GLU A 149 -20.09 28.67 -44.45
CA GLU A 149 -19.50 29.17 -45.69
C GLU A 149 -20.57 29.44 -46.76
N GLU A 150 -21.58 28.57 -46.85
CA GLU A 150 -22.68 28.70 -47.83
C GLU A 150 -23.74 29.74 -47.42
N PHE A 151 -24.07 29.85 -46.13
CA PHE A 151 -25.14 30.69 -45.60
C PHE A 151 -24.66 31.93 -44.83
N GLY A 152 -23.35 32.21 -44.81
CA GLY A 152 -22.77 33.41 -44.21
C GLY A 152 -23.10 33.57 -42.72
N GLU A 153 -23.43 34.80 -42.32
CA GLU A 153 -23.75 35.16 -40.93
C GLU A 153 -25.28 35.22 -40.71
N THR A 154 -25.90 34.05 -40.51
CA THR A 154 -27.27 33.98 -40.00
C THR A 154 -27.30 33.95 -38.48
N GLU A 155 -28.26 34.64 -37.88
CA GLU A 155 -28.41 34.71 -36.41
C GLU A 155 -28.84 33.34 -35.85
N LYS A 156 -27.93 32.66 -35.14
CA LYS A 156 -28.21 31.36 -34.49
C LYS A 156 -28.75 31.59 -33.07
N PHE A 157 -30.06 31.42 -32.89
CA PHE A 157 -30.69 31.50 -31.57
C PHE A 157 -30.50 30.20 -30.79
N VAL A 158 -29.58 30.23 -29.83
CA VAL A 158 -29.36 29.12 -28.91
C VAL A 158 -30.29 29.24 -27.69
N THR A 159 -31.08 28.20 -27.41
CA THR A 159 -31.93 28.12 -26.22
C THR A 159 -31.10 28.06 -24.93
N ALA A 160 -31.63 28.58 -23.82
CA ALA A 160 -30.92 28.60 -22.53
C ALA A 160 -30.46 27.19 -22.08
N ALA A 161 -31.22 26.14 -22.43
CA ALA A 161 -30.86 24.75 -22.13
C ALA A 161 -29.62 24.29 -22.91
N TYR A 162 -29.52 24.62 -24.20
CA TYR A 162 -28.35 24.23 -25.00
C TYR A 162 -27.09 25.03 -24.61
N LYS A 163 -27.24 26.31 -24.21
CA LYS A 163 -26.11 27.06 -23.63
C LYS A 163 -25.55 26.37 -22.38
N ARG A 164 -26.44 25.85 -21.52
CA ARG A 164 -26.03 25.09 -20.32
C ARG A 164 -25.32 23.78 -20.71
N GLN A 165 -25.81 23.06 -21.72
CA GLN A 165 -25.17 21.83 -22.20
C GLN A 165 -23.77 22.10 -22.76
N LEU A 166 -23.59 23.17 -23.56
CA LEU A 166 -22.29 23.58 -24.09
C LEU A 166 -21.29 23.97 -23.01
N LEU A 167 -21.75 24.63 -21.94
CA LEU A 167 -20.88 24.95 -20.80
C LEU A 167 -20.49 23.70 -20.02
N ALA A 168 -21.43 22.76 -19.82
CA ALA A 168 -21.16 21.50 -19.14
C ALA A 168 -20.16 20.62 -19.91
N THR A 169 -20.28 20.53 -21.24
CA THR A 169 -19.33 19.76 -22.06
C THR A 169 -17.94 20.40 -22.03
N LYS A 170 -17.84 21.73 -22.17
CA LYS A 170 -16.56 22.45 -22.07
C LYS A 170 -15.88 22.26 -20.71
N ALA A 171 -16.65 22.39 -19.62
CA ALA A 171 -16.11 22.18 -18.27
C ALA A 171 -15.60 20.74 -18.08
N PHE A 172 -16.33 19.74 -18.59
CA PHE A 172 -15.90 18.34 -18.53
C PHE A 172 -14.62 18.09 -19.35
N GLU A 173 -14.51 18.68 -20.55
CA GLU A 173 -13.30 18.57 -21.37
C GLU A 173 -12.07 19.21 -20.71
N GLU A 174 -12.25 20.38 -20.08
CA GLU A 174 -11.18 21.07 -19.34
C GLU A 174 -10.73 20.27 -18.11
N GLU A 175 -11.68 19.67 -17.38
CA GLU A 175 -11.37 18.81 -16.25
C GLU A 175 -10.61 17.54 -16.69
N GLN A 176 -11.04 16.89 -17.77
CA GLN A 176 -10.32 15.73 -18.32
C GLN A 176 -8.90 16.10 -18.76
N LYS A 177 -8.72 17.21 -19.47
CA LYS A 177 -7.39 17.69 -19.88
C LYS A 177 -6.49 17.94 -18.67
N ARG A 178 -7.00 18.62 -17.64
CA ARG A 178 -6.25 18.86 -16.40
C ARG A 178 -5.87 17.56 -15.70
N LEU A 179 -6.78 16.59 -15.63
CA LEU A 179 -6.49 15.29 -15.03
C LEU A 179 -5.45 14.51 -15.83
N ASP A 180 -5.50 14.58 -17.15
CA ASP A 180 -4.55 13.90 -18.02
C ASP A 180 -3.16 14.53 -17.93
N GLU A 181 -3.05 15.86 -17.84
CA GLU A 181 -1.79 16.58 -17.57
C GLU A 181 -1.19 16.19 -16.21
N LEU A 182 -2.02 16.08 -15.17
CA LEU A 182 -1.59 15.63 -13.85
C LEU A 182 -1.08 14.19 -13.88
N LYS A 183 -1.82 13.29 -14.55
CA LYS A 183 -1.39 11.90 -14.72
C LYS A 183 -0.09 11.80 -15.50
N GLU A 184 0.07 12.56 -16.58
CA GLU A 184 1.28 12.54 -17.41
C GLU A 184 2.50 13.04 -16.63
N ARG A 185 2.32 14.09 -15.83
CA ARG A 185 3.34 14.60 -14.90
C ARG A 185 3.68 13.60 -13.81
N ASP A 186 2.70 12.84 -13.32
CA ASP A 186 2.90 11.87 -12.24
C ASP A 186 3.33 10.48 -12.73
N ASP A 187 3.18 10.17 -14.02
CA ASP A 187 3.58 8.90 -14.61
C ASP A 187 5.09 8.67 -14.45
N VAL A 188 5.41 7.53 -13.86
CA VAL A 188 6.79 7.09 -13.59
C VAL A 188 7.51 6.71 -14.89
N ARG A 189 6.77 6.35 -15.95
CA ARG A 189 7.37 5.98 -17.26
C ARG A 189 8.05 7.15 -17.97
N ASN A 190 7.62 8.38 -17.69
CA ASN A 190 8.16 9.59 -18.29
C ASN A 190 9.31 10.20 -17.47
N LYS A 191 9.72 9.57 -16.36
CA LYS A 191 10.72 10.11 -15.42
C LYS A 191 12.00 9.29 -15.47
N ASP A 192 13.10 9.93 -15.85
CA ASP A 192 14.42 9.29 -16.01
C ASP A 192 15.25 9.26 -14.72
N SER A 193 14.85 10.01 -13.68
CA SER A 193 15.63 10.15 -12.45
C SER A 193 15.20 9.17 -11.35
N MET A 194 16.18 8.50 -10.73
CA MET A 194 15.96 7.61 -9.58
C MET A 194 15.34 8.34 -8.37
N ALA A 195 15.55 9.65 -8.24
CA ALA A 195 14.98 10.45 -7.16
C ALA A 195 13.44 10.47 -7.17
N ASP A 196 12.84 10.47 -8.36
CA ASP A 196 11.38 10.44 -8.51
C ASP A 196 10.79 9.07 -8.15
N PHE A 197 11.53 8.01 -8.44
CA PHE A 197 11.20 6.66 -7.98
C PHE A 197 11.19 6.58 -6.45
N TYR A 198 12.18 7.16 -5.77
CA TYR A 198 12.20 7.19 -4.30
C TYR A 198 11.11 8.08 -3.70
N SER A 199 10.82 9.23 -4.31
CA SER A 199 9.68 10.08 -3.91
C SER A 199 8.35 9.34 -4.07
N SER A 200 8.17 8.57 -5.15
CA SER A 200 7.00 7.71 -5.37
C SER A 200 6.91 6.59 -4.32
N MET A 201 8.03 5.91 -4.03
CA MET A 201 8.09 4.87 -2.99
C MET A 201 7.76 5.43 -1.60
N LEU A 202 8.26 6.61 -1.25
CA LEU A 202 8.02 7.26 0.03
C LEU A 202 6.57 7.77 0.15
N LYS A 203 5.99 8.27 -0.95
CA LYS A 203 4.58 8.67 -1.02
C LYS A 203 3.61 7.49 -0.99
N GLY A 204 4.10 6.25 -0.96
CA GLY A 204 3.26 5.05 -0.87
C GLY A 204 2.39 4.81 -2.11
N THR A 205 2.69 5.42 -3.24
CA THR A 205 1.99 5.19 -4.52
C THR A 205 2.28 3.79 -5.07
N ASN A 206 3.42 3.20 -4.67
CA ASN A 206 3.73 1.81 -4.92
C ASN A 206 2.87 0.91 -4.01
N LYS A 207 2.09 0.01 -4.62
CA LYS A 207 1.16 -0.92 -3.92
C LYS A 207 1.79 -1.69 -2.75
N ALA A 208 3.08 -2.02 -2.82
CA ALA A 208 3.77 -2.77 -1.78
C ALA A 208 4.21 -1.91 -0.58
N SER A 209 4.53 -0.63 -0.81
CA SER A 209 5.09 0.27 0.21
C SER A 209 4.01 1.11 0.90
N GLY A 210 2.93 1.46 0.18
CA GLY A 210 1.82 2.24 0.75
C GLY A 210 1.05 1.53 1.86
N ALA A 211 1.07 0.20 1.86
CA ALA A 211 0.51 -0.65 2.91
C ALA A 211 1.19 -0.42 4.27
N ILE A 212 2.51 -0.54 4.30
CA ILE A 212 3.33 -0.42 5.50
C ILE A 212 3.26 1.00 6.09
N VAL A 213 3.31 2.03 5.23
CA VAL A 213 3.25 3.43 5.68
C VAL A 213 1.87 3.75 6.27
N ARG A 214 0.78 3.31 5.64
CA ARG A 214 -0.58 3.54 6.17
C ARG A 214 -0.84 2.78 7.45
N ALA A 215 -0.38 1.52 7.56
CA ALA A 215 -0.50 0.75 8.79
C ALA A 215 0.24 1.42 9.96
N ALA A 216 1.41 2.01 9.70
CA ALA A 216 2.19 2.75 10.68
C ALA A 216 1.61 4.14 11.04
N GLU A 217 0.80 4.75 10.17
CA GLU A 217 0.05 5.98 10.46
C GLU A 217 -1.21 5.68 11.28
N LEU A 218 -1.96 4.64 10.91
CA LEU A 218 -3.18 4.22 11.60
C LEU A 218 -2.94 3.72 13.03
N SER A 219 -1.76 3.13 13.31
CA SER A 219 -1.40 2.73 14.67
C SER A 219 -1.10 3.93 15.58
N LYS A 220 -0.64 5.06 15.02
CA LYS A 220 -0.37 6.29 15.78
C LYS A 220 -1.64 7.07 16.14
N GLU A 221 -2.67 7.01 15.30
CA GLU A 221 -3.96 7.69 15.56
C GLU A 221 -4.83 7.01 16.63
N LYS A 222 -4.64 5.71 16.89
CA LYS A 222 -5.49 4.94 17.81
C LYS A 222 -5.24 5.21 19.30
N VAL A 223 -4.17 5.92 19.64
CA VAL A 223 -3.84 6.21 21.04
C VAL A 223 -4.59 7.47 21.47
N PRO A 224 -5.58 7.41 22.36
CA PRO A 224 -6.21 8.61 22.87
C PRO A 224 -5.13 9.42 23.60
N SER A 225 -4.97 10.68 23.21
CA SER A 225 -4.01 11.58 23.84
C SER A 225 -4.23 11.60 25.36
N LYS A 226 -3.14 11.73 26.14
CA LYS A 226 -3.16 11.75 27.61
C LYS A 226 -4.16 12.78 28.19
N GLU A 227 -4.47 13.82 27.42
CA GLU A 227 -5.46 14.84 27.76
C GLU A 227 -6.92 14.42 27.55
N MET A 228 -7.22 13.53 26.59
CA MET A 228 -8.56 12.97 26.40
C MET A 228 -8.92 11.97 27.51
N LEU A 229 -7.98 11.13 27.94
CA LEU A 229 -8.19 10.17 29.04
C LEU A 229 -8.42 10.86 30.40
N ALA A 230 -7.83 12.04 30.62
CA ALA A 230 -8.02 12.82 31.84
C ALA A 230 -9.37 13.56 31.91
N ARG A 231 -10.12 13.64 30.78
CA ARG A 231 -11.41 14.34 30.68
C ARG A 231 -12.62 13.41 30.62
N MET A 232 -12.43 12.10 30.41
CA MET A 232 -13.53 11.13 30.37
C MET A 232 -13.89 10.68 31.80
N THR A 233 -15.09 11.04 32.25
CA THR A 233 -15.68 10.49 33.49
C THR A 233 -16.18 9.06 33.26
N LEU A 234 -16.35 8.30 34.36
CA LEU A 234 -16.58 6.84 34.48
C LEU A 234 -17.67 6.16 33.60
N GLY A 235 -18.34 6.87 32.69
CA GLY A 235 -19.44 6.38 31.85
C GLY A 235 -19.10 6.09 30.38
N ASP A 236 -17.96 6.53 29.86
CA ASP A 236 -17.61 6.39 28.41
C ASP A 236 -16.48 5.38 28.13
N LEU A 237 -16.23 4.41 29.01
CA LEU A 237 -15.26 3.34 28.73
C LEU A 237 -15.85 2.31 27.74
N PRO A 238 -15.17 1.96 26.63
CA PRO A 238 -15.63 0.90 25.74
C PRO A 238 -15.57 -0.46 26.45
N GLU A 239 -16.63 -1.26 26.28
CA GLU A 239 -16.79 -2.59 26.89
C GLU A 239 -15.59 -3.49 26.53
N GLY A 240 -14.75 -3.80 27.52
CA GLY A 240 -13.61 -4.71 27.34
C GLY A 240 -12.45 -4.57 28.33
N VAL A 241 -12.37 -3.47 29.09
CA VAL A 241 -11.29 -3.29 30.08
C VAL A 241 -11.66 -3.99 31.40
N GLN A 242 -11.14 -5.20 31.61
CA GLN A 242 -11.21 -5.86 32.92
C GLN A 242 -10.23 -5.20 33.89
N ILE A 243 -10.73 -4.34 34.78
CA ILE A 243 -9.96 -3.82 35.90
C ILE A 243 -9.81 -4.97 36.91
N SER A 244 -8.61 -5.51 37.04
CA SER A 244 -8.31 -6.54 38.03
C SER A 244 -8.54 -5.99 39.43
N LYS A 245 -9.23 -6.80 40.26
CA LYS A 245 -9.75 -6.47 41.60
C LYS A 245 -8.71 -5.99 42.63
N VAL A 246 -7.43 -5.93 42.26
CA VAL A 246 -6.32 -5.58 43.17
C VAL A 246 -6.28 -4.07 43.48
N SER A 247 -6.76 -3.21 42.56
CA SER A 247 -6.71 -1.74 42.75
C SER A 247 -7.85 -1.15 43.59
N ALA A 248 -8.94 -1.89 43.79
CA ALA A 248 -10.10 -1.43 44.57
C ALA A 248 -9.85 -1.49 46.09
N GLU A 249 -9.10 -2.51 46.56
CA GLU A 249 -8.81 -2.69 47.98
C GLU A 249 -7.77 -1.67 48.50
N GLU A 250 -6.85 -1.21 47.65
CA GLU A 250 -5.87 -0.18 48.01
C GLU A 250 -6.50 1.21 48.15
N PHE A 251 -7.59 1.48 47.41
CA PHE A 251 -8.29 2.76 47.48
C PHE A 251 -9.18 2.87 48.74
N GLU A 252 -9.88 1.79 49.13
CA GLU A 252 -10.64 1.77 50.39
C GLU A 252 -9.75 1.82 51.64
N ALA A 253 -8.55 1.23 51.59
CA ALA A 253 -7.60 1.26 52.71
C ALA A 253 -7.01 2.66 52.96
N ALA A 254 -6.93 3.50 51.92
CA ALA A 254 -6.49 4.88 52.02
C ALA A 254 -7.55 5.79 52.66
N GLU A 255 -8.84 5.58 52.37
CA GLU A 255 -9.92 6.38 52.96
C GLU A 255 -10.12 6.11 54.46
N ARG A 256 -9.94 4.87 54.92
CA ARG A 256 -10.05 4.53 56.36
C ARG A 256 -8.96 5.17 57.21
N ARG A 257 -7.77 5.42 56.66
CA ARG A 257 -6.66 6.12 57.36
C ARG A 257 -6.87 7.63 57.52
N THR A 258 -7.85 8.21 56.83
CA THR A 258 -8.13 9.65 56.90
C THR A 258 -9.31 10.00 57.82
N ARG A 259 -9.92 9.00 58.47
CA ARG A 259 -11.11 9.16 59.33
C ARG A 259 -10.89 8.83 60.82
N GLU A 260 -9.69 8.45 61.25
CA GLU A 260 -9.26 8.44 62.66
C GLU A 260 -8.35 9.64 62.94
#